data_AF-A0A2V1MYI1-F1
#
_entry.id   AF-A0A2V1MYI1-F1
#
_cell.length_a   1.000
_cell.length_b   1.000
_cell.length_c   1.000
_cell.angle_alpha   90.00
_cell.angle_beta   90.00
_cell.angle_gamma   90.00
#
_symmetry.space_group_name_H-M   'P 1'
#
loop_
_entity.id
_entity.type
_entity.pdbx_description
1 polymer ?
#
loop_
_entity_poly.entity_id
_entity_poly.type
_entity_poly.pdbx_seq_one_letter_code
_entity_poly.pdbx_strand_id
1 'polypeptide(L)'
;MKREILLERIDKLKQLMPWYVLEYYQSKLAVPYSFTTLYEYLKEYDRFFSWVLESGISNADKISDIPLSVLENMSKKDMESFILYLRERPLLNANTTKQGVSQTTINRTLSALSSLYKYLTEEVENDQGEPYFYRNVMKKVSTKKKKETLAARAENIKQKLFLGDETEGFLTYIDQE
;
A
#
# COMPACT_ATOMS: atom_id res chain seq x y z
N MET A 1 -18.47 1.46 -3.04
CA MET A 1 -18.14 2.80 -3.58
C MET A 1 -18.40 2.77 -5.08
N LYS A 2 -19.11 3.76 -5.65
CA LYS A 2 -19.31 3.84 -7.11
C LYS A 2 -17.97 4.03 -7.80
N ARG A 3 -17.75 3.36 -8.94
CA ARG A 3 -16.47 3.36 -9.68
C ARG A 3 -15.97 4.76 -10.02
N GLU A 4 -16.86 5.67 -10.37
CA GLU A 4 -16.54 7.07 -10.70
C GLU A 4 -15.89 7.81 -9.53
N ILE A 5 -16.46 7.68 -8.32
CA ILE A 5 -15.93 8.30 -7.09
C ILE A 5 -14.52 7.76 -6.77
N LEU A 6 -14.28 6.47 -7.03
CA LEU A 6 -12.96 5.87 -6.85
C LEU A 6 -11.93 6.52 -7.78
N LEU A 7 -12.28 6.67 -9.06
CA LEU A 7 -11.40 7.27 -10.06
C LEU A 7 -11.11 8.75 -9.75
N GLU A 8 -12.12 9.51 -9.34
CA GLU A 8 -11.93 10.91 -8.93
C GLU A 8 -10.94 11.03 -7.76
N ARG A 9 -11.05 10.13 -6.77
CA ARG A 9 -10.13 10.11 -5.62
C ARG A 9 -8.72 9.68 -6.01
N ILE A 10 -8.59 8.76 -6.96
CA ILE A 10 -7.30 8.37 -7.54
C ILE A 10 -6.66 9.58 -8.23
N ASP A 11 -7.40 10.32 -9.05
CA ASP A 11 -6.86 11.47 -9.77
C ASP A 11 -6.39 12.59 -8.83
N LYS A 12 -7.10 12.84 -7.73
CA LYS A 12 -6.65 13.77 -6.69
C LYS A 12 -5.33 13.34 -6.06
N LEU A 13 -5.16 12.05 -5.75
CA LEU A 13 -3.90 11.55 -5.18
C LEU A 13 -2.77 11.61 -6.19
N LYS A 14 -3.02 11.27 -7.46
CA LYS A 14 -2.01 11.33 -8.53
C LYS A 14 -1.42 12.73 -8.69
N GLN A 15 -2.21 13.79 -8.55
CA GLN A 15 -1.72 15.17 -8.64
C GLN A 15 -0.66 15.52 -7.57
N LEU A 16 -0.66 14.80 -6.44
CA LEU A 16 0.30 15.01 -5.35
C LEU A 16 1.57 14.19 -5.52
N MET A 17 1.52 13.10 -6.29
CA MET A 17 2.58 12.10 -6.33
C MET A 17 3.79 12.54 -7.16
N PRO A 18 5.00 12.07 -6.83
CA PRO A 18 6.17 12.17 -7.70
C PRO A 18 5.94 11.45 -9.04
N TRP A 19 6.61 11.92 -10.09
CA TRP A 19 6.49 11.36 -11.44
C TRP A 19 6.75 9.83 -11.49
N TYR A 20 7.74 9.34 -10.75
CA TYR A 20 8.10 7.90 -10.72
C TYR A 20 7.01 7.03 -10.07
N VAL A 21 6.15 7.60 -9.23
CA VAL A 21 4.97 6.90 -8.68
C VAL A 21 3.85 6.87 -9.72
N LEU A 22 3.74 7.90 -10.57
CA LEU A 22 2.77 7.92 -11.66
C LEU A 22 3.11 6.91 -12.75
N GLU A 23 4.39 6.76 -13.08
CA GLU A 23 4.86 5.71 -13.98
C GLU A 23 4.67 4.31 -13.39
N TYR A 24 4.95 4.13 -12.09
CA TYR A 24 4.60 2.90 -11.38
C TYR A 24 3.09 2.62 -11.49
N TYR A 25 2.24 3.61 -11.21
CA TYR A 25 0.78 3.46 -11.31
C TYR A 25 0.38 3.03 -12.72
N GLN A 26 0.95 3.65 -13.75
CA GLN A 26 0.67 3.32 -15.15
C GLN A 26 1.13 1.91 -15.51
N SER A 27 2.33 1.49 -15.08
CA SER A 27 2.82 0.12 -15.32
C SER A 27 1.93 -0.93 -14.65
N LYS A 28 1.40 -0.61 -13.45
CA LYS A 28 0.45 -1.49 -12.74
C LYS A 28 -0.97 -1.44 -13.26
N LEU A 29 -1.30 -0.60 -14.25
CA LEU A 29 -2.53 -0.76 -15.03
C LEU A 29 -2.39 -1.80 -16.14
N ALA A 30 -1.18 -1.97 -16.69
CA ALA A 30 -0.89 -3.00 -17.69
C ALA A 30 -0.81 -4.41 -17.05
N VAL A 31 -0.38 -4.47 -15.79
CA VAL A 31 -0.53 -5.64 -14.92
C VAL A 31 -1.96 -5.59 -14.33
N PRO A 32 -2.69 -6.69 -14.11
CA PRO A 32 -4.11 -6.63 -13.72
C PRO A 32 -4.34 -6.25 -12.24
N TYR A 33 -3.76 -5.15 -11.75
CA TYR A 33 -4.10 -4.60 -10.44
C TYR A 33 -5.46 -3.92 -10.52
N SER A 34 -6.29 -4.13 -9.49
CA SER A 34 -7.57 -3.42 -9.40
C SER A 34 -7.35 -1.94 -9.06
N PHE A 35 -8.25 -1.06 -9.53
CA PHE A 35 -8.25 0.36 -9.12
C PHE A 35 -8.32 0.53 -7.60
N THR A 36 -9.01 -0.36 -6.89
CA THR A 36 -9.06 -0.35 -5.42
C THR A 36 -7.67 -0.58 -4.81
N THR A 37 -6.91 -1.54 -5.34
CA THR A 37 -5.53 -1.81 -4.91
C THR A 37 -4.65 -0.59 -5.14
N LEU A 38 -4.70 -0.01 -6.34
CA LEU A 38 -3.90 1.16 -6.70
C LEU A 38 -4.27 2.39 -5.87
N TYR A 39 -5.56 2.61 -5.62
CA TYR A 39 -6.02 3.69 -4.75
C TYR A 39 -5.50 3.54 -3.32
N GLU A 40 -5.56 2.33 -2.75
CA GLU A 40 -5.01 2.12 -1.42
C GLU A 40 -3.48 2.27 -1.42
N TYR A 41 -2.77 1.85 -2.47
CA TYR A 41 -1.32 2.06 -2.59
C TYR A 41 -0.97 3.55 -2.66
N LEU A 42 -1.70 4.35 -3.45
CA LEU A 42 -1.53 5.81 -3.50
C LEU A 42 -1.71 6.46 -2.13
N LYS A 43 -2.68 6.01 -1.33
CA LYS A 43 -2.85 6.49 0.05
C LYS A 43 -1.70 6.10 0.97
N GLU A 44 -1.10 4.93 0.76
CA GLU A 44 0.08 4.52 1.52
C GLU A 44 1.31 5.35 1.11
N TYR A 45 1.45 5.69 -0.18
CA TYR A 45 2.52 6.56 -0.67
C TYR A 45 2.36 8.00 -0.17
N ASP A 46 1.16 8.56 -0.22
CA ASP A 46 0.84 9.88 0.35
C ASP A 46 1.27 9.98 1.82
N ARG A 47 0.91 8.98 2.64
CA ARG A 47 1.33 8.93 4.04
C ARG A 47 2.85 8.83 4.19
N PHE A 48 3.50 7.99 3.40
CA PHE A 48 4.93 7.79 3.47
C PHE A 48 5.70 9.05 3.07
N PHE A 49 5.36 9.67 1.95
CA PHE A 49 6.03 10.87 1.48
C PHE A 49 5.73 12.09 2.36
N SER A 50 4.53 12.20 2.92
CA SER A 50 4.24 13.20 3.97
C SER A 50 5.19 13.05 5.15
N TRP A 51 5.38 11.83 5.65
CA TRP A 51 6.32 11.56 6.73
C TRP A 51 7.77 11.84 6.34
N VAL A 52 8.18 11.54 5.11
CA VAL A 52 9.53 11.86 4.59
C VAL A 52 9.81 13.37 4.64
N LEU A 53 8.82 14.21 4.32
CA LEU A 53 8.94 15.66 4.45
C LEU A 53 8.94 16.10 5.93
N GLU A 54 7.96 15.64 6.71
CA GLU A 54 7.81 15.99 8.14
C GLU A 54 9.06 15.63 8.98
N SER A 55 9.75 14.55 8.63
CA SER A 55 10.94 14.06 9.32
C SER A 55 12.25 14.70 8.84
N GLY A 56 12.21 15.55 7.80
CA GLY A 56 13.40 16.21 7.24
C GLY A 56 14.33 15.26 6.46
N ILE A 57 13.84 14.10 6.02
CA ILE A 57 14.61 13.17 5.18
C ILE A 57 14.80 13.73 3.76
N SER A 58 13.83 14.51 3.29
CA SER A 58 13.90 15.25 2.04
C SER A 58 13.77 16.76 2.31
N ASN A 59 14.51 17.55 1.54
CA ASN A 59 14.41 19.02 1.54
C ASN A 59 13.44 19.56 0.47
N ALA A 60 12.63 18.69 -0.14
CA ALA A 60 11.63 19.10 -1.13
C ALA A 60 10.47 19.88 -0.48
N ASP A 61 9.92 20.87 -1.18
CA ASP A 61 8.82 21.69 -0.65
C ASP A 61 7.48 20.95 -0.66
N LYS A 62 7.29 20.02 -1.61
CA LYS A 62 6.07 19.23 -1.79
C LYS A 62 6.38 17.79 -2.17
N ILE A 63 5.41 16.90 -1.97
CA ILE A 63 5.55 15.47 -2.22
C ILE A 63 5.99 15.19 -3.66
N SER A 64 5.40 15.87 -4.64
CA SER A 64 5.71 15.66 -6.06
C SER A 64 7.13 16.04 -6.47
N ASP A 65 7.85 16.81 -5.63
CA ASP A 65 9.23 17.23 -5.88
C ASP A 65 10.27 16.34 -5.18
N ILE A 66 9.84 15.31 -4.44
CA ILE A 66 10.78 14.39 -3.78
C ILE A 66 11.57 13.64 -4.87
N PRO A 67 12.91 13.73 -4.90
CA PRO A 67 13.71 13.07 -5.93
C PRO A 67 13.92 11.58 -5.63
N LEU A 68 14.20 10.79 -6.68
CA LEU A 68 14.53 9.37 -6.56
C LEU A 68 15.70 9.10 -5.59
N SER A 69 16.67 10.02 -5.53
CA SER A 69 17.84 9.91 -4.66
C SER A 69 17.48 9.80 -3.17
N VAL A 70 16.32 10.33 -2.75
CA VAL A 70 15.81 10.15 -1.38
C VAL A 70 15.49 8.68 -1.10
N LEU A 71 14.85 7.99 -2.05
CA LEU A 71 14.50 6.57 -1.91
C LEU A 71 15.73 5.69 -2.04
N GLU A 72 16.60 6.00 -3.01
CA GLU A 72 17.86 5.29 -3.23
C GLU A 72 18.73 5.27 -1.96
N ASN A 73 18.82 6.41 -1.25
CA ASN A 73 19.69 6.56 -0.08
C ASN A 73 19.01 6.23 1.26
N MET A 74 17.71 5.95 1.27
CA MET A 74 16.95 5.73 2.49
C MET A 74 17.49 4.55 3.31
N SER A 75 17.87 4.78 4.57
CA SER A 75 18.48 3.74 5.40
C SER A 75 17.45 2.76 5.96
N LYS A 76 17.91 1.60 6.43
CA LYS A 76 17.04 0.67 7.16
C LYS A 76 16.48 1.33 8.43
N LYS A 77 17.28 2.17 9.08
CA LYS A 77 16.88 2.90 10.28
C LYS A 77 15.74 3.87 9.98
N ASP A 78 15.79 4.57 8.85
CA ASP A 78 14.70 5.47 8.43
C ASP A 78 13.40 4.69 8.22
N MET A 79 13.47 3.53 7.57
CA MET A 79 12.31 2.65 7.42
C MET A 79 11.77 2.12 8.76
N GLU A 80 12.64 1.78 9.70
CA GLU A 80 12.25 1.38 11.06
C GLU A 80 11.57 2.54 11.81
N SER A 81 12.09 3.76 11.67
CA SER A 81 11.48 4.99 12.20
C SER A 81 10.11 5.26 11.58
N PHE A 82 9.93 5.05 10.28
CA PHE A 82 8.61 5.16 9.65
C PHE A 82 7.62 4.13 10.20
N ILE A 83 8.05 2.87 10.37
CA ILE A 83 7.20 1.83 10.96
C ILE A 83 6.82 2.18 12.40
N LEU A 84 7.74 2.76 13.17
CA LEU A 84 7.47 3.24 14.52
C LEU A 84 6.44 4.38 14.49
N TYR A 85 6.63 5.37 13.62
CA TYR A 85 5.68 6.46 13.39
C TYR A 85 4.27 5.92 13.10
N LEU A 86 4.13 4.91 12.24
CA LEU A 86 2.83 4.29 11.95
C LEU A 86 2.17 3.65 13.19
N ARG A 87 2.97 3.12 14.14
CA ARG A 87 2.48 2.49 15.36
C ARG A 87 2.13 3.48 16.47
N GLU A 88 2.80 4.62 16.51
CA GLU A 88 2.70 5.57 17.61
C GLU A 88 1.81 6.77 17.29
N ARG A 89 1.50 7.03 16.01
CA ARG A 89 0.70 8.18 15.59
C ARG A 89 -0.65 8.22 16.32
N PRO A 90 -0.96 9.28 17.10
CA PRO A 90 -2.29 9.45 17.67
C PRO A 90 -3.32 9.52 16.56
N LEU A 91 -4.38 8.70 16.63
CA LEU A 91 -5.48 8.79 15.68
C LEU A 91 -6.27 10.07 15.97
N LEU A 92 -5.95 11.16 15.26
CA LEU A 92 -6.48 12.51 15.52
C LEU A 92 -8.00 12.66 15.39
N ASN A 93 -8.75 11.61 15.05
CA ASN A 93 -10.20 11.68 14.84
C ASN A 93 -10.97 10.49 15.42
N ALA A 94 -10.38 9.75 16.37
CA ALA A 94 -11.06 8.63 17.00
C ALA A 94 -11.27 8.94 18.47
N ASN A 95 -12.53 8.91 18.95
CA ASN A 95 -12.88 8.83 20.37
C ASN A 95 -12.39 7.49 20.95
N THR A 96 -11.10 7.19 20.82
CA THR A 96 -10.48 5.91 21.12
C THR A 96 -9.09 6.14 21.67
N THR A 97 -8.73 5.38 22.69
CA THR A 97 -7.37 5.32 23.27
C THR A 97 -6.37 4.57 22.38
N LYS A 98 -6.74 4.19 21.15
CA LYS A 98 -5.87 3.45 20.23
C LYS A 98 -4.84 4.40 19.60
N GLN A 99 -3.58 4.11 19.86
CA GLN A 99 -2.44 4.73 19.19
C GLN A 99 -2.11 3.94 17.91
N GLY A 100 -1.76 4.66 16.85
CA GLY A 100 -1.28 4.12 15.59
C GLY A 100 -2.35 3.61 14.62
N VAL A 101 -1.92 3.36 13.39
CA VAL A 101 -2.74 2.66 12.40
C VAL A 101 -2.78 1.15 12.68
N SER A 102 -3.81 0.47 12.17
CA SER A 102 -3.96 -0.98 12.38
C SER A 102 -2.78 -1.78 11.80
N GLN A 103 -2.47 -2.96 12.35
CA GLN A 103 -1.45 -3.86 11.79
C GLN A 103 -1.74 -4.24 10.32
N THR A 104 -3.02 -4.35 9.95
CA THR A 104 -3.44 -4.55 8.56
C THR A 104 -3.00 -3.38 7.67
N THR A 105 -3.19 -2.16 8.13
CA THR A 105 -2.72 -0.95 7.44
C THR A 105 -1.20 -0.94 7.32
N ILE A 106 -0.47 -1.24 8.41
CA ILE A 106 1.01 -1.32 8.39
C ILE A 106 1.48 -2.33 7.33
N ASN A 107 0.89 -3.53 7.31
CA ASN A 107 1.26 -4.57 6.34
C ASN A 107 0.96 -4.13 4.90
N ARG A 108 -0.15 -3.42 4.69
CA ARG A 108 -0.49 -2.85 3.39
C ARG A 108 0.49 -1.75 2.97
N THR A 109 0.89 -0.86 3.89
CA THR A 109 1.93 0.15 3.65
C THR A 109 3.23 -0.52 3.21
N LEU A 110 3.70 -1.52 3.96
CA LEU A 110 4.93 -2.24 3.64
C LEU A 110 4.84 -3.00 2.31
N SER A 111 3.68 -3.55 1.98
CA SER A 111 3.45 -4.19 0.68
C SER A 111 3.49 -3.18 -0.47
N ALA A 112 2.82 -2.03 -0.32
CA ALA A 112 2.81 -0.96 -1.32
C ALA A 112 4.24 -0.42 -1.57
N LEU A 113 5.00 -0.16 -0.50
CA LEU A 113 6.39 0.29 -0.60
C LEU A 113 7.29 -0.78 -1.21
N SER A 114 7.13 -2.05 -0.83
CA SER A 114 7.91 -3.14 -1.43
C SER A 114 7.65 -3.26 -2.94
N SER A 115 6.39 -3.08 -3.36
CA SER A 115 6.02 -3.10 -4.78
C SER A 115 6.60 -1.92 -5.55
N LEU A 116 6.57 -0.71 -4.97
CA LEU A 116 7.18 0.47 -5.58
C LEU A 116 8.71 0.30 -5.70
N TYR A 117 9.39 -0.06 -4.61
CA TYR A 117 10.84 -0.28 -4.65
C TYR A 117 11.23 -1.38 -5.63
N LYS A 118 10.49 -2.48 -5.69
CA LYS A 118 10.75 -3.53 -6.68
C LYS A 118 10.65 -2.97 -8.11
N TYR A 119 9.61 -2.21 -8.40
CA TYR A 119 9.47 -1.57 -9.71
C TYR A 119 10.67 -0.68 -10.04
N LEU A 120 11.03 0.23 -9.13
CA LEU A 120 12.12 1.20 -9.32
C LEU A 120 13.50 0.53 -9.44
N THR A 121 13.70 -0.65 -8.83
CA THR A 121 15.01 -1.32 -8.80
C THR A 121 15.16 -2.51 -9.75
N GLU A 122 14.07 -3.04 -10.31
CA GLU A 122 14.09 -4.32 -11.05
C GLU A 122 13.18 -4.36 -12.29
N GLU A 123 12.09 -3.59 -12.35
CA GLU A 123 11.07 -3.78 -13.39
C GLU A 123 11.03 -2.65 -14.42
N VAL A 124 11.49 -1.46 -14.05
CA VAL A 124 11.56 -0.30 -14.95
C VAL A 124 12.93 -0.25 -15.62
N GLU A 125 12.93 0.15 -16.88
CA GLU A 125 14.12 0.45 -17.67
C GLU A 125 14.05 1.92 -18.06
N ASN A 126 15.11 2.68 -17.75
CA ASN A 126 15.29 4.04 -18.25
C ASN A 126 15.75 4.01 -19.73
N ASP A 127 16.01 5.19 -20.31
CA ASP A 127 16.45 5.32 -21.71
C ASP A 127 17.75 4.54 -22.04
N GLN A 128 18.50 4.13 -21.02
CA GLN A 128 19.75 3.39 -21.11
C GLN A 128 19.56 1.89 -20.82
N GLY A 129 18.33 1.43 -20.54
CA GLY A 129 18.05 0.04 -20.19
C GLY A 129 18.34 -0.33 -18.73
N GLU A 130 18.61 0.65 -17.86
CA GLU A 130 18.96 0.42 -16.45
C GLU A 130 17.77 0.75 -15.54
N PRO A 131 17.66 0.13 -14.34
CA PRO A 131 16.70 0.56 -13.33
C PRO A 131 17.04 1.96 -12.82
N TYR A 132 16.07 2.62 -12.17
CA TYR A 132 16.31 3.97 -11.62
C TYR A 132 17.38 4.00 -10.53
N PHE A 133 17.46 2.95 -9.71
CA PHE A 133 18.54 2.73 -8.76
C PHE A 133 18.59 1.26 -8.32
N TYR A 134 19.74 0.77 -7.87
CA TYR A 134 19.90 -0.65 -7.53
C TYR A 134 19.60 -0.99 -6.07
N ARG A 135 19.75 -0.01 -5.16
CA ARG A 135 19.64 -0.23 -3.72
C ARG A 135 18.18 -0.33 -3.29
N ASN A 136 17.75 -1.54 -2.91
CA ASN A 136 16.40 -1.78 -2.40
C ASN A 136 16.40 -1.97 -0.87
N VAL A 137 16.03 -0.93 -0.12
CA VAL A 137 15.96 -0.99 1.36
C VAL A 137 14.84 -1.92 1.85
N MET A 138 13.76 -2.07 1.09
CA MET A 138 12.61 -2.90 1.48
C MET A 138 12.96 -4.38 1.63
N LYS A 139 13.98 -4.88 0.91
CA LYS A 139 14.51 -6.24 1.10
C LYS A 139 15.09 -6.49 2.51
N LYS A 140 15.41 -5.43 3.25
CA LYS A 140 15.98 -5.48 4.62
C LYS A 140 14.95 -5.24 5.73
N VAL A 141 13.71 -4.90 5.37
CA VAL A 141 12.64 -4.58 6.30
C VAL A 141 11.74 -5.80 6.49
N SER A 142 11.74 -6.38 7.69
CA SER A 142 10.91 -7.55 7.98
C SER A 142 9.47 -7.15 8.27
N THR A 143 8.53 -7.64 7.45
CA THR A 143 7.11 -7.66 7.81
C THR A 143 6.87 -8.78 8.82
N LYS A 144 6.34 -8.49 10.02
CA LYS A 144 5.78 -9.55 10.86
C LYS A 144 4.59 -10.15 10.11
N LYS A 145 4.78 -11.33 9.48
CA LYS A 145 3.65 -12.08 8.91
C LYS A 145 2.65 -12.30 10.04
N LYS A 146 1.41 -11.85 9.84
CA LYS A 146 0.30 -12.27 10.70
C LYS A 146 0.25 -13.80 10.57
N LYS A 147 0.50 -14.53 11.67
CA LYS A 147 0.19 -15.97 11.72
C LYS A 147 -1.33 -16.07 11.63
N GLU A 148 -1.89 -16.05 10.42
CA GLU A 148 -3.28 -16.46 10.24
C GLU A 148 -3.31 -17.97 10.43
N THR A 149 -3.97 -18.40 11.50
CA THR A 149 -4.25 -19.80 11.74
C THR A 149 -5.19 -20.29 10.62
N LEU A 150 -5.10 -21.58 10.26
CA LEU A 150 -5.99 -22.18 9.25
C LEU A 150 -7.47 -21.90 9.55
N ALA A 151 -7.84 -21.89 10.84
CA ALA A 151 -9.18 -21.52 11.31
C ALA A 151 -9.56 -20.07 10.96
N ALA A 152 -8.69 -19.09 11.21
CA ALA A 152 -8.96 -17.69 10.86
C ALA A 152 -9.07 -17.47 9.34
N ARG A 153 -8.35 -18.27 8.54
CA ARG A 153 -8.45 -18.26 7.07
C ARG A 153 -9.78 -18.88 6.60
N ALA A 154 -10.20 -19.99 7.20
CA ALA A 154 -11.48 -20.64 6.91
C ALA A 154 -12.68 -19.74 7.26
N GLU A 155 -12.65 -19.05 8.40
CA GLU A 155 -13.70 -18.12 8.83
C GLU A 155 -13.87 -16.94 7.86
N ASN A 156 -12.76 -16.34 7.40
CA ASN A 156 -12.77 -15.25 6.42
C ASN A 156 -13.25 -15.69 5.03
N ILE A 157 -12.97 -16.93 4.64
CA ILE A 157 -13.50 -17.53 3.40
C ILE A 157 -15.00 -17.77 3.55
N LYS A 158 -15.43 -18.33 4.68
CA LYS A 158 -16.84 -18.58 5.02
C LYS A 158 -17.65 -17.29 4.92
N GLN A 159 -17.21 -16.20 5.56
CA GLN A 159 -17.87 -14.91 5.47
C GLN A 159 -17.98 -14.38 4.02
N LYS A 160 -16.99 -14.63 3.15
CA LYS A 160 -17.07 -14.21 1.74
C LYS A 160 -17.99 -15.09 0.89
N LEU A 161 -18.20 -16.35 1.26
CA LEU A 161 -19.15 -17.26 0.61
C LEU A 161 -20.62 -16.90 0.93
N PHE A 162 -20.89 -16.29 2.09
CA PHE A 162 -22.25 -15.98 2.57
C PHE A 162 -22.74 -14.54 2.27
N LEU A 163 -22.13 -13.83 1.31
CA LEU A 163 -22.44 -12.42 1.01
C LEU A 163 -22.95 -12.17 -0.42
N GLY A 164 -23.46 -13.21 -1.08
CA GLY A 164 -24.30 -13.07 -2.28
C GLY A 164 -25.69 -13.60 -2.00
N ASP A 165 -26.72 -12.82 -2.29
CA ASP A 165 -28.15 -13.12 -2.15
C ASP A 165 -28.65 -14.26 -3.06
N GLU A 166 -27.97 -15.42 -3.09
CA GLU A 166 -28.40 -16.60 -3.87
C GLU A 166 -28.07 -17.95 -3.18
N THR A 167 -28.15 -18.05 -1.85
CA THR A 167 -27.88 -19.33 -1.15
C THR A 167 -29.06 -19.94 -0.41
N GLU A 168 -30.29 -19.46 -0.60
CA GLU A 168 -31.46 -20.16 -0.05
C GLU A 168 -31.87 -21.40 -0.87
N GLY A 169 -31.38 -21.53 -2.11
CA GLY A 169 -31.68 -22.68 -2.99
C GLY A 169 -30.75 -23.89 -2.86
N PHE A 170 -29.59 -23.78 -2.19
CA PHE A 170 -28.62 -24.88 -2.15
C PHE A 170 -28.79 -25.81 -0.94
N LEU A 171 -29.31 -25.30 0.18
CA LEU A 171 -29.52 -26.12 1.38
C LEU A 171 -30.75 -27.04 1.26
N THR A 172 -31.73 -26.71 0.42
CA THR A 172 -32.90 -27.58 0.18
C THR A 172 -32.60 -28.77 -0.73
N TYR A 173 -31.50 -28.77 -1.49
CA TYR A 173 -31.11 -29.89 -2.35
C TYR A 173 -30.39 -31.02 -1.58
N ILE A 174 -29.72 -30.70 -0.47
CA ILE A 174 -28.97 -31.70 0.32
C ILE A 174 -29.87 -32.44 1.33
N ASP A 175 -31.06 -31.92 1.64
CA ASP A 175 -32.00 -32.56 2.57
C ASP A 175 -33.06 -33.44 1.88
N GLN A 176 -32.93 -33.66 0.56
CA GLN A 176 -33.81 -34.53 -0.25
C GLN A 176 -33.06 -35.60 -1.06
N GLU A 177 -31.88 -36.02 -0.62
CA GLU A 177 -31.31 -37.34 -0.96
C GLU A 177 -31.09 -38.19 0.30
#